data_AF-A0A2H5YMD8-F1
#
_entry.id   AF-A0A2H5YMD8-F1
#
_cell.length_a   1.000
_cell.length_b   1.000
_cell.length_c   1.000
_cell.angle_alpha   90.00
_cell.angle_beta   90.00
_cell.angle_gamma   90.00
#
_symmetry.space_group_name_H-M   'P 1'
#
loop_
_entity.id
_entity.type
_entity.pdbx_description
1 polymer ?
#
loop_
_entity_poly.entity_id
_entity_poly.type
_entity_poly.pdbx_seq_one_letter_code
_entity_poly.pdbx_strand_id
1 'polypeptide(L)'
;MGELLERYRWPLAAALAAPLLVALGYLLGQRTASPPGLELSTSPQEVRVYVIGAVQQPGVYTLQEGDRWIDALEAAGGPAPDADLARINLARRARDEDHIVVPRLGETTATGASLIDINSASAEELERLPGIGPVRAQRIVQSRQQDGPFADTQELVSRQLVPLSVYEQIKGAITVGP
;
A
#
# COMPACT_ATOMS: atom_id res chain seq x y z
N MET A 1 -73.47 -41.69 -29.22
CA MET A 1 -72.17 -41.18 -28.70
C MET A 1 -71.60 -39.99 -29.48
N GLY A 2 -72.16 -39.59 -30.64
CA GLY A 2 -71.65 -38.46 -31.44
C GLY A 2 -72.21 -37.07 -31.08
N GLU A 3 -73.45 -36.98 -30.61
CA GLU A 3 -74.15 -35.70 -30.37
C GLU A 3 -73.60 -34.90 -29.16
N LEU A 4 -73.14 -35.61 -28.12
CA LEU A 4 -72.53 -34.99 -26.94
C LEU A 4 -71.15 -34.38 -27.26
N LEU A 5 -70.42 -34.97 -28.20
CA LEU A 5 -69.11 -34.49 -28.64
C LEU A 5 -69.25 -33.24 -29.53
N GLU A 6 -70.29 -33.13 -30.36
CA GLU A 6 -70.52 -31.93 -31.18
C GLU A 6 -71.02 -30.73 -30.37
N ARG A 7 -71.93 -30.96 -29.40
CA ARG A 7 -72.44 -29.88 -28.53
C ARG A 7 -71.36 -29.30 -27.62
N TYR A 8 -70.42 -30.13 -27.16
CA TYR A 8 -69.36 -29.71 -26.25
C TYR A 8 -67.98 -29.56 -26.91
N ARG A 9 -67.87 -29.63 -28.23
CA ARG A 9 -66.58 -29.58 -28.96
C ARG A 9 -65.75 -28.34 -28.63
N TRP A 10 -66.38 -27.18 -28.59
CA TRP A 10 -65.75 -25.91 -28.25
C TRP A 10 -65.42 -25.76 -26.76
N PRO A 11 -66.33 -26.05 -25.80
CA PRO A 11 -65.97 -25.99 -24.38
C PRO A 11 -64.92 -27.05 -23.98
N LEU A 12 -64.89 -28.23 -24.60
CA LEU A 12 -63.86 -29.24 -24.36
C LEU A 12 -62.49 -28.79 -24.91
N ALA A 13 -62.47 -28.19 -26.11
CA ALA A 13 -61.27 -27.58 -26.67
C ALA A 13 -60.76 -26.41 -25.82
N ALA A 14 -61.66 -25.56 -25.31
CA ALA A 14 -61.32 -24.48 -24.40
C ALA A 14 -60.76 -24.99 -23.06
N ALA A 15 -61.35 -26.05 -22.50
CA ALA A 15 -60.87 -26.69 -21.28
C ALA A 15 -59.46 -27.29 -21.44
N LEU A 16 -59.13 -27.83 -22.63
CA LEU A 16 -57.79 -28.33 -22.95
C LEU A 16 -56.78 -27.21 -23.24
N ALA A 17 -57.22 -26.08 -23.79
CA ALA A 17 -56.35 -24.93 -24.09
C ALA A 17 -56.02 -24.07 -22.85
N ALA A 18 -56.90 -24.02 -21.86
CA ALA A 18 -56.73 -23.23 -20.64
C ALA A 18 -55.41 -23.50 -19.89
N PRO A 19 -55.00 -24.75 -19.57
CA PRO A 19 -53.73 -24.99 -18.88
C PRO A 19 -52.52 -24.57 -19.73
N LEU A 20 -52.62 -24.69 -21.06
CA LEU A 20 -51.57 -24.28 -21.98
C LEU A 20 -51.40 -22.75 -22.00
N LEU A 21 -52.51 -22.00 -21.95
CA LEU A 21 -52.49 -20.54 -21.84
C LEU A 21 -51.98 -20.06 -20.48
N VAL A 22 -52.32 -20.75 -19.38
CA VAL A 22 -51.78 -20.45 -18.05
C VAL A 22 -50.28 -20.73 -17.98
N ALA A 23 -49.83 -21.88 -18.50
CA ALA A 23 -48.42 -22.22 -18.58
C ALA A 23 -47.65 -21.23 -19.47
N LEU A 24 -48.23 -20.82 -20.60
CA LEU A 24 -47.63 -19.84 -21.50
C LEU A 24 -47.55 -18.45 -20.84
N GLY A 25 -48.60 -18.01 -20.14
CA GLY A 25 -48.59 -16.77 -19.35
C GLY A 25 -47.54 -16.79 -18.23
N TYR A 26 -47.43 -17.91 -17.53
CA TYR A 26 -46.42 -18.11 -16.48
C TYR A 26 -44.99 -18.08 -17.05
N LEU A 27 -44.75 -18.74 -18.18
CA LEU A 27 -43.46 -18.74 -18.89
C LEU A 27 -43.09 -17.35 -19.46
N LEU A 28 -44.09 -16.59 -19.94
CA LEU A 28 -43.89 -15.22 -20.40
C LEU A 28 -43.61 -14.26 -19.23
N GLY A 29 -44.23 -14.47 -18.07
CA GLY A 29 -43.94 -13.71 -16.84
C GLY A 29 -42.51 -13.91 -16.34
N GLN A 30 -42.00 -15.14 -16.36
CA GLN A 30 -40.62 -15.44 -15.96
C GLN A 30 -39.55 -14.78 -16.84
N ARG A 31 -39.84 -14.49 -18.12
CA ARG A 31 -38.89 -13.78 -19.01
C ARG A 31 -38.70 -12.30 -18.66
N THR A 32 -39.61 -11.70 -17.89
CA THR A 32 -39.49 -10.30 -17.44
C THR A 32 -38.79 -10.16 -16.09
N ALA A 33 -38.57 -11.28 -15.37
CA ALA A 33 -37.74 -11.28 -14.18
C ALA A 33 -36.28 -11.09 -14.61
N SER A 34 -35.87 -9.83 -14.67
CA SER A 34 -34.44 -9.51 -14.77
C SER A 34 -33.73 -10.18 -13.59
N PRO A 35 -32.57 -10.82 -13.80
CA PRO A 35 -31.79 -11.32 -12.66
C PRO A 35 -31.59 -10.15 -11.68
N PRO A 36 -31.65 -10.39 -10.36
CA PRO A 36 -31.36 -9.34 -9.40
C PRO A 36 -30.04 -8.70 -9.82
N GLY A 37 -30.07 -7.41 -10.09
CA GLY A 37 -28.85 -6.67 -10.43
C GLY A 37 -27.85 -6.93 -9.31
N LEU A 38 -26.61 -7.26 -9.67
CA LEU A 38 -25.52 -7.36 -8.72
C LEU A 38 -25.30 -5.95 -8.15
N GLU A 39 -25.98 -5.62 -7.06
CA GLU A 39 -25.69 -4.41 -6.28
C GLU A 39 -24.38 -4.67 -5.52
N LEU A 40 -23.28 -4.22 -6.12
CA LEU A 40 -22.00 -4.15 -5.44
C LEU A 40 -22.11 -3.07 -4.37
N SER A 41 -22.46 -3.46 -3.15
CA SER A 41 -22.35 -2.60 -1.97
C SER A 41 -20.87 -2.35 -1.69
N THR A 42 -20.28 -1.36 -2.36
CA THR A 42 -18.97 -0.83 -1.99
C THR A 42 -19.17 0.00 -0.72
N SER A 43 -19.16 -0.65 0.45
CA SER A 43 -18.97 0.08 1.70
C SER A 43 -17.64 0.84 1.59
N PRO A 44 -17.59 2.17 1.83
CA PRO A 44 -16.35 2.91 1.76
C PRO A 44 -15.35 2.23 2.71
N GLN A 45 -14.27 1.68 2.16
CA GLN A 45 -13.26 1.05 2.98
C GLN A 45 -12.54 2.14 3.78
N GLU A 46 -12.46 1.95 5.08
CA GLU A 46 -11.73 2.84 5.96
C GLU A 46 -10.23 2.56 5.85
N VAL A 47 -9.46 3.63 5.84
CA VAL A 47 -8.00 3.64 5.70
C VAL A 47 -7.41 4.32 6.92
N ARG A 48 -6.50 3.65 7.64
CA ARG A 48 -5.84 4.24 8.82
C ARG A 48 -4.44 4.71 8.46
N VAL A 49 -4.18 5.99 8.70
CA VAL A 49 -2.90 6.63 8.38
C VAL A 49 -2.30 7.22 9.65
N TYR A 50 -1.02 6.99 9.87
CA TYR A 50 -0.27 7.57 10.98
C TYR A 50 0.44 8.85 10.53
N VAL A 51 0.11 9.99 11.13
CA VAL A 51 0.64 11.31 10.78
C VAL A 51 1.47 11.86 11.93
N ILE A 52 2.73 12.20 11.65
CA ILE A 52 3.67 12.77 12.63
C ILE A 52 4.55 13.87 12.05
N GLY A 53 5.31 14.56 12.91
CA GLY A 53 6.26 15.59 12.54
C GLY A 53 5.71 17.00 12.76
N ALA A 54 5.87 17.88 11.78
CA ALA A 54 5.43 19.27 11.79
C ALA A 54 3.92 19.39 11.47
N VAL A 55 3.09 18.81 12.33
CA VAL A 55 1.62 18.87 12.26
C VAL A 55 1.04 19.33 13.59
N GLN A 56 -0.18 19.89 13.59
CA GLN A 56 -0.79 20.39 14.83
C GLN A 56 -1.10 19.27 15.83
N GLN A 57 -1.65 18.16 15.34
CA GLN A 57 -2.02 17.01 16.16
C GLN A 57 -1.43 15.73 15.55
N PRO A 58 -0.30 15.23 16.07
CA PRO A 58 0.22 13.93 15.66
C PRO A 58 -0.69 12.80 16.15
N GLY A 59 -0.92 11.79 15.31
CA GLY A 59 -1.83 10.69 15.66
C GLY A 59 -2.19 9.79 14.48
N VAL A 60 -3.07 8.82 14.74
CA VAL A 60 -3.64 7.94 13.72
C VAL A 60 -5.01 8.47 13.34
N TYR A 61 -5.24 8.65 12.04
CA TYR A 61 -6.46 9.20 11.47
C TYR A 61 -7.12 8.19 10.55
N THR A 62 -8.46 8.15 10.58
CA THR A 62 -9.26 7.32 9.69
C THR A 62 -9.74 8.17 8.51
N LEU A 63 -9.44 7.69 7.31
CA LEU A 63 -9.78 8.29 6.02
C LEU A 63 -10.62 7.31 5.21
N GLN A 64 -11.20 7.79 4.12
CA GLN A 64 -11.91 6.95 3.15
C GLN A 64 -10.98 6.49 2.04
N GLU A 65 -11.28 5.32 1.47
CA GLU A 65 -10.58 4.83 0.29
C GLU A 65 -10.68 5.82 -0.88
N GLY A 66 -9.51 6.31 -1.33
CA GLY A 66 -9.42 7.32 -2.39
C GLY A 66 -9.00 8.70 -1.91
N ASP A 67 -9.12 8.97 -0.60
CA ASP A 67 -8.60 10.18 0.04
C ASP A 67 -7.08 10.28 -0.16
N ARG A 68 -6.57 11.49 -0.04
CA ARG A 68 -5.16 11.83 -0.25
C ARG A 68 -4.49 12.21 1.06
N TRP A 69 -3.17 12.30 1.00
CA TRP A 69 -2.35 12.70 2.12
C TRP A 69 -2.66 14.13 2.60
N ILE A 70 -3.20 15.00 1.74
CA ILE A 70 -3.72 16.31 2.16
C ILE A 70 -4.90 16.20 3.12
N ASP A 71 -5.81 15.24 2.89
CA ASP A 71 -6.99 15.02 3.74
C ASP A 71 -6.55 14.46 5.10
N ALA A 72 -5.53 13.59 5.11
CA ALA A 72 -4.86 13.11 6.32
C ALA A 72 -4.25 14.27 7.13
N LEU A 73 -3.58 15.19 6.45
CA LEU A 73 -2.95 16.34 7.07
C LEU A 73 -3.99 17.31 7.64
N GLU A 74 -5.10 17.53 6.93
CA GLU A 74 -6.21 18.35 7.41
C GLU A 74 -6.88 17.71 8.63
N ALA A 75 -7.09 16.39 8.63
CA ALA A 75 -7.58 15.64 9.79
C ALA A 75 -6.64 15.75 11.01
N ALA A 76 -5.33 15.88 10.78
CA ALA A 76 -4.31 16.18 11.80
C ALA A 76 -4.30 17.64 12.29
N GLY A 77 -5.33 18.43 11.92
CA GLY A 77 -5.43 19.84 12.21
C GLY A 77 -4.64 20.72 11.25
N GLY A 78 -4.01 20.17 10.22
CA GLY A 78 -3.20 20.90 9.26
C GLY A 78 -1.72 20.99 9.64
N PRO A 79 -0.91 21.64 8.78
CA PRO A 79 0.53 21.78 8.98
C PRO A 79 0.86 22.72 10.14
N ALA A 80 1.97 22.45 10.83
CA ALA A 80 2.56 23.41 11.74
C ALA A 80 3.15 24.62 10.97
N PRO A 81 3.35 25.80 11.62
CA PRO A 81 3.88 26.99 10.96
C PRO A 81 5.28 26.81 10.36
N ASP A 82 6.05 25.87 10.91
CA ASP A 82 7.39 25.51 10.50
C ASP A 82 7.42 24.28 9.57
N ALA A 83 6.28 23.79 9.07
CA ALA A 83 6.23 22.62 8.21
C ALA A 83 6.74 22.90 6.78
N ASP A 84 7.57 21.98 6.26
CA ASP A 84 8.04 21.99 4.88
C ASP A 84 7.20 21.05 4.00
N LEU A 85 6.08 21.58 3.52
CA LEU A 85 5.15 20.85 2.65
C LEU A 85 5.71 20.57 1.26
N ALA A 86 6.75 21.28 0.82
CA ALA A 86 7.34 21.07 -0.50
C ALA A 86 8.09 19.73 -0.61
N ARG A 87 8.43 19.11 0.54
CA ARG A 87 9.15 17.84 0.60
C ARG A 87 8.24 16.61 0.63
N ILE A 88 6.92 16.80 0.68
CA ILE A 88 5.94 15.70 0.74
C ILE A 88 4.98 15.76 -0.44
N ASN A 89 4.58 14.59 -0.94
CA ASN A 89 3.58 14.50 -2.00
C ASN A 89 2.16 14.48 -1.40
N LEU A 90 1.60 15.66 -1.13
CA LEU A 90 0.23 15.81 -0.62
C LEU A 90 -0.84 15.25 -1.56
N ALA A 91 -0.54 15.17 -2.86
CA ALA A 91 -1.45 14.59 -3.85
C ALA A 91 -1.43 13.05 -3.84
N ARG A 92 -0.55 12.40 -3.07
CA ARG A 92 -0.54 10.94 -2.96
C ARG A 92 -1.85 10.45 -2.34
N ARG A 93 -2.40 9.36 -2.89
CA ARG A 93 -3.54 8.65 -2.26
C ARG A 93 -3.09 7.98 -0.97
N ALA A 94 -3.88 8.16 0.08
CA ALA A 94 -3.75 7.43 1.32
C ALA A 94 -4.02 5.95 1.08
N ARG A 95 -3.17 5.11 1.68
CA ARG A 95 -3.33 3.66 1.77
C ARG A 95 -3.36 3.27 3.23
N ASP A 96 -3.96 2.10 3.49
CA ASP A 96 -3.99 1.60 4.86
C ASP A 96 -2.56 1.38 5.35
N GLU A 97 -2.34 1.68 6.62
CA GLU A 97 -1.04 1.62 7.28
C GLU A 97 0.01 2.61 6.73
N ASP A 98 -0.39 3.61 5.93
CA ASP A 98 0.51 4.67 5.49
C ASP A 98 1.06 5.44 6.71
N HIS A 99 2.35 5.78 6.64
CA HIS A 99 3.05 6.60 7.63
C HIS A 99 3.51 7.90 6.97
N ILE A 100 2.90 9.01 7.35
CA ILE A 100 3.18 10.34 6.84
C ILE A 100 4.03 11.10 7.87
N VAL A 101 5.25 11.44 7.46
CA VAL A 101 6.15 12.29 8.24
C VAL A 101 6.20 13.66 7.56
N VAL A 102 5.73 14.69 8.25
CA VAL A 102 5.79 16.07 7.77
C VAL A 102 7.07 16.71 8.32
N PRO A 103 8.06 17.04 7.47
CA PRO A 103 9.32 17.62 7.93
C PRO A 103 9.17 19.10 8.29
N ARG A 104 10.08 19.64 9.11
CA ARG A 104 10.19 21.09 9.35
C ARG A 104 11.07 21.78 8.31
N LEU A 105 10.88 23.09 8.14
CA LEU A 105 11.72 23.96 7.33
C LEU A 105 13.15 23.95 7.88
N GLY A 106 14.10 23.55 7.04
CA GLY A 106 15.52 23.42 7.42
C GLY A 106 15.85 22.13 8.17
N GLU A 107 14.87 21.28 8.47
CA GLU A 107 15.12 19.93 8.95
C GLU A 107 15.60 19.11 7.75
N THR A 108 16.86 18.70 7.80
CA THR A 108 17.36 17.69 6.87
C THR A 108 16.76 16.39 7.32
N THR A 109 15.54 16.09 6.85
CA THR A 109 14.98 14.75 6.96
C THR A 109 15.96 13.83 6.27
N ALA A 110 16.76 13.12 7.05
CA ALA A 110 17.48 11.94 6.60
C ALA A 110 16.39 10.95 6.16
N THR A 111 15.91 11.13 4.93
CA THR A 111 15.09 10.18 4.21
C THR A 111 15.76 8.83 4.44
N GLY A 112 15.08 7.91 5.11
CA GLY A 112 15.66 6.70 5.68
C GLY A 112 16.44 5.83 4.70
N ALA A 113 17.68 6.18 4.45
CA ALA A 113 18.76 5.22 4.56
C ALA A 113 19.05 5.14 6.06
N SER A 114 18.42 4.20 6.77
CA SER A 114 18.93 3.76 8.05
C SER A 114 20.43 3.57 7.86
N LEU A 115 21.24 4.42 8.48
CA LEU A 115 22.67 4.38 8.28
C LEU A 115 23.12 2.94 8.53
N ILE A 116 23.79 2.36 7.55
CA ILE A 116 24.20 0.96 7.62
C ILE A 116 25.33 0.91 8.64
N ASP A 117 25.05 0.28 9.78
CA ASP A 117 26.05 0.09 10.81
C ASP A 117 27.07 -0.96 10.36
N ILE A 118 28.30 -0.53 10.14
CA ILE A 118 29.37 -1.39 9.61
C ILE A 118 29.75 -2.52 10.56
N ASN A 119 29.43 -2.39 11.86
CA ASN A 119 29.71 -3.40 12.87
C ASN A 119 28.63 -4.49 12.96
N SER A 120 27.38 -4.19 12.59
CA SER A 120 26.25 -5.13 12.69
C SER A 120 25.68 -5.58 11.34
N ALA A 121 25.83 -4.79 10.28
CA ALA A 121 25.24 -5.07 8.97
C ALA A 121 25.68 -6.40 8.36
N SER A 122 24.79 -7.08 7.65
CA SER A 122 25.09 -8.27 6.86
C SER A 122 25.91 -7.92 5.61
N ALA A 123 26.50 -8.93 4.96
CA ALA A 123 27.22 -8.70 3.71
C ALA A 123 26.27 -8.16 2.62
N GLU A 124 25.05 -8.70 2.55
CA GLU A 124 24.00 -8.30 1.62
C GLU A 124 23.51 -6.86 1.88
N GLU A 125 23.52 -6.42 3.13
CA GLU A 125 23.22 -5.04 3.51
C GLU A 125 24.31 -4.08 3.04
N LEU A 126 25.58 -4.44 3.27
CA LEU A 126 26.73 -3.65 2.82
C LEU A 126 26.79 -3.54 1.29
N GLU A 127 26.37 -4.57 0.56
CA GLU A 127 26.29 -4.57 -0.91
C GLU A 127 25.29 -3.55 -1.49
N ARG A 128 24.35 -3.05 -0.69
CA ARG A 128 23.43 -1.98 -1.12
C ARG A 128 24.13 -0.63 -1.24
N LEU A 129 25.34 -0.50 -0.68
CA LEU A 129 26.13 0.73 -0.74
C LEU A 129 26.78 0.89 -2.13
N PRO A 130 26.75 2.10 -2.71
CA PRO A 130 27.38 2.35 -4.00
C PRO A 130 28.88 2.06 -3.94
N GLY A 131 29.38 1.23 -4.88
CA GLY A 131 30.80 0.87 -4.97
C GLY A 131 31.24 -0.28 -4.04
N ILE A 132 30.32 -0.83 -3.22
CA ILE A 132 30.55 -2.03 -2.41
C ILE A 132 29.93 -3.23 -3.11
N GLY A 133 30.77 -4.10 -3.66
CA GLY A 133 30.35 -5.40 -4.19
C GLY A 133 30.60 -6.53 -3.18
N PRO A 134 30.22 -7.78 -3.52
CA PRO A 134 30.28 -8.92 -2.60
C PRO A 134 31.67 -9.17 -2.01
N VAL A 135 32.72 -8.98 -2.81
CA VAL A 135 34.11 -9.13 -2.35
C VAL A 135 34.47 -8.12 -1.26
N ARG A 136 34.02 -6.86 -1.40
CA ARG A 136 34.30 -5.81 -0.39
C ARG A 136 33.45 -6.00 0.85
N ALA A 137 32.17 -6.31 0.68
CA ALA A 137 31.26 -6.59 1.79
C ALA A 137 31.79 -7.75 2.66
N GLN A 138 32.21 -8.85 2.06
CA GLN A 138 32.81 -9.98 2.78
C GLN A 138 34.09 -9.59 3.52
N ARG A 139 34.97 -8.79 2.90
CA ARG A 139 36.20 -8.30 3.56
C ARG A 139 35.90 -7.43 4.77
N ILE A 140 34.85 -6.60 4.73
CA ILE A 140 34.42 -5.78 5.87
C ILE A 140 33.94 -6.67 7.01
N VAL A 141 33.08 -7.64 6.72
CA VAL A 141 32.57 -8.60 7.73
C VAL A 141 33.71 -9.43 8.33
N GLN A 142 34.66 -9.86 7.51
CA GLN A 142 35.82 -10.62 7.97
C GLN A 142 36.75 -9.77 8.85
N SER A 143 37.04 -8.52 8.46
CA SER A 143 37.91 -7.64 9.25
C SER A 143 37.30 -7.33 10.62
N ARG A 144 36.00 -7.08 10.74
CA ARG A 144 35.39 -6.87 12.07
C ARG A 144 35.42 -8.10 12.97
N GLN A 145 35.49 -9.31 12.39
CA GLN A 145 35.60 -10.57 13.13
C GLN A 145 37.05 -10.90 13.51
N GLN A 146 38.02 -10.57 12.66
CA GLN A 146 39.43 -10.91 12.85
C GLN A 146 40.22 -9.82 13.59
N ASP A 147 40.04 -8.57 13.18
CA ASP A 147 40.79 -7.42 13.69
C ASP A 147 40.01 -6.67 14.80
N GLY A 148 38.75 -7.07 15.03
CA GLY A 148 37.83 -6.43 15.96
C GLY A 148 36.96 -5.34 15.33
N PRO A 149 35.94 -4.86 16.05
CA PRO A 149 34.98 -3.88 15.54
C PRO A 149 35.65 -2.58 15.12
N PHE A 150 34.99 -1.85 14.24
CA PHE A 150 35.41 -0.51 13.82
C PHE A 150 34.98 0.52 14.87
N ALA A 151 35.93 1.32 15.36
CA ALA A 151 35.63 2.44 16.26
C ALA A 151 35.11 3.66 15.50
N ASP A 152 35.53 3.83 14.24
CA ASP A 152 35.05 4.87 13.35
C ASP A 152 34.86 4.37 11.91
N THR A 153 34.14 5.14 11.08
CA THR A 153 33.88 4.76 9.69
C THR A 153 35.10 4.94 8.77
N GLN A 154 36.06 5.80 9.14
CA GLN A 154 37.30 6.03 8.38
C GLN A 154 38.23 4.82 8.44
N GLU A 155 38.06 3.93 9.43
CA GLU A 155 38.82 2.68 9.51
C GLU A 155 38.64 1.78 8.29
N LEU A 156 37.53 1.89 7.56
CA LEU A 156 37.37 1.19 6.28
C LEU A 156 38.46 1.57 5.27
N VAL A 157 38.93 2.81 5.31
CA VAL A 157 40.01 3.31 4.46
C VAL A 157 41.37 2.97 5.06
N SER A 158 41.56 3.16 6.37
CA SER A 158 42.86 2.91 7.03
C SER A 158 43.24 1.43 6.98
N ARG A 159 42.27 0.52 7.12
CA ARG A 159 42.44 -0.94 6.95
C ARG A 159 42.43 -1.39 5.48
N GLN A 160 42.40 -0.46 4.53
CA GLN A 160 42.43 -0.73 3.08
C GLN A 160 41.30 -1.66 2.60
N LEU A 161 40.12 -1.59 3.24
CA LEU A 161 38.94 -2.35 2.86
C LEU A 161 38.20 -1.66 1.70
N VAL A 162 38.16 -0.33 1.72
CA VAL A 162 37.58 0.51 0.68
C VAL A 162 38.55 1.62 0.28
N PRO A 163 38.64 2.00 -1.00
CA PRO A 163 39.41 3.17 -1.42
C PRO A 163 38.72 4.45 -0.98
N LEU A 164 39.50 5.55 -0.83
CA LEU A 164 39.00 6.85 -0.38
C LEU A 164 37.82 7.37 -1.24
N SER A 165 37.88 7.18 -2.56
CA SER A 165 36.81 7.60 -3.46
C SER A 165 35.48 6.88 -3.21
N VAL A 166 35.51 5.61 -2.81
CA VAL A 166 34.30 4.85 -2.45
C VAL A 166 33.82 5.27 -1.07
N TYR A 167 34.73 5.46 -0.10
CA TYR A 167 34.38 5.96 1.22
C TYR A 167 33.63 7.29 1.15
N GLU A 168 34.11 8.25 0.35
CA GLU A 168 33.47 9.55 0.18
C GLU A 168 32.02 9.45 -0.36
N GLN A 169 31.72 8.43 -1.17
CA GLN A 169 30.38 8.18 -1.68
C GLN A 169 29.44 7.57 -0.64
N ILE A 170 29.98 6.76 0.28
CA ILE A 170 29.18 5.99 1.25
C ILE A 170 29.16 6.61 2.65
N LYS A 171 30.03 7.58 2.96
CA LYS A 171 30.17 8.15 4.32
C LYS A 171 28.87 8.73 4.88
N GLY A 172 27.95 9.18 4.03
CA GLY A 172 26.62 9.67 4.42
C GLY A 172 25.56 8.58 4.58
N ALA A 173 25.89 7.32 4.30
CA ALA A 173 25.00 6.16 4.34
C ALA A 173 25.45 5.08 5.34
N ILE A 174 26.58 5.27 6.03
CA ILE A 174 27.13 4.32 7.01
C ILE A 174 27.27 4.95 8.39
N THR A 175 27.24 4.13 9.43
CA THR A 175 27.51 4.53 10.82
C THR A 175 28.32 3.46 11.54
N VAL A 176 28.82 3.80 12.73
CA VAL A 176 29.28 2.84 13.73
C VAL A 176 28.30 2.86 14.89
N GLY A 177 27.68 1.72 15.20
CA GLY A 177 26.86 1.56 16.40
C GLY A 177 27.71 1.55 17.68
N PRO A 178 27.14 1.90 18.85
CA PRO A 178 27.83 1.83 20.15
C PRO A 178 28.18 0.39 20.56
#